data_AF-A0A5K1C3A1-F1
#
_entry.id   AF-A0A5K1C3A1-F1
#
_cell.length_a   1.000
_cell.length_b   1.000
_cell.length_c   1.000
_cell.angle_alpha   90.00
_cell.angle_beta   90.00
_cell.angle_gamma   90.00
#
_symmetry.space_group_name_H-M   'P 1'
#
loop_
_entity.id
_entity.type
_entity.pdbx_description
1 polymer ?
#
loop_
_entity_poly.entity_id
_entity_poly.type
_entity_poly.pdbx_seq_one_letter_code
_entity_poly.pdbx_strand_id
1 'polypeptide(L)'
;SCTQHPIGNFVSYSKLSKDYKCFVSSLSLAVIPWTVAEAQSDSKWVDAMKEEMEALRRNMTWEVVKIPEPAHLVGSKWVYTIKYKAYGSVERYKVRLVAKGFSQKYGIDYLETFAPVAKMKTVRVVMSLAVMK
;
A
#
# COMPACT_ATOMS: atom_id res chain seq x y z
N SER A 1 8.97 -17.83 -22.16
CA SER A 1 8.57 -18.46 -20.89
C SER A 1 9.80 -19.14 -20.32
N CYS A 2 10.38 -18.63 -19.24
CA CYS A 2 11.77 -18.93 -18.83
C CYS A 2 11.90 -20.08 -17.81
N THR A 3 10.97 -21.03 -17.79
CA THR A 3 11.00 -22.17 -16.85
C THR A 3 10.60 -23.45 -17.58
N GLN A 4 11.37 -24.53 -17.40
CA GLN A 4 11.05 -25.86 -17.96
C GLN A 4 9.70 -26.41 -17.45
N HIS A 5 9.19 -25.90 -16.33
CA HIS A 5 7.88 -26.25 -15.78
C HIS A 5 7.05 -24.99 -15.54
N PRO A 6 6.30 -24.51 -16.55
CA PRO A 6 5.39 -23.38 -16.38
C PRO A 6 4.33 -23.73 -15.35
N ILE A 7 4.20 -22.91 -14.30
CA ILE A 7 3.24 -23.17 -13.21
C ILE A 7 1.79 -23.27 -13.72
N GLY A 8 1.47 -22.54 -14.80
CA GLY A 8 0.16 -22.58 -15.45
C GLY A 8 -0.26 -23.95 -15.98
N ASN A 9 0.68 -24.85 -16.23
CA ASN A 9 0.39 -26.23 -16.68
C ASN A 9 -0.07 -27.15 -15.54
N PHE A 10 0.18 -26.75 -14.29
CA PHE A 10 -0.11 -27.56 -13.09
C PHE A 10 -1.12 -26.89 -12.15
N VAL A 11 -1.49 -25.63 -12.40
CA VAL A 11 -2.52 -24.91 -11.63
C VAL A 11 -3.89 -25.16 -12.26
N SER A 12 -4.81 -25.77 -11.50
CA SER A 12 -6.20 -25.97 -11.91
C SER A 12 -7.14 -25.30 -10.91
N TYR A 13 -8.04 -24.45 -11.41
CA TYR A 13 -9.09 -23.81 -10.60
C TYR A 13 -10.33 -24.71 -10.43
N SER A 14 -10.33 -25.93 -10.97
CA SER A 14 -11.47 -26.84 -10.98
C SER A 14 -11.97 -27.20 -9.57
N LYS A 15 -11.05 -27.41 -8.62
CA LYS A 15 -11.34 -27.80 -7.22
C LYS A 15 -11.60 -26.62 -6.28
N LEU A 16 -11.53 -25.39 -6.75
CA LEU A 16 -11.89 -24.24 -5.92
C LEU A 16 -13.39 -24.26 -5.60
N SER A 17 -13.75 -23.84 -4.39
CA SER A 17 -15.15 -23.61 -4.04
C SER A 17 -15.75 -22.50 -4.92
N LYS A 18 -17.08 -22.47 -4.99
CA LYS A 18 -17.81 -21.48 -5.79
C LYS A 18 -17.40 -20.04 -5.44
N ASP A 19 -17.28 -19.75 -4.15
CA ASP A 19 -16.91 -18.42 -3.65
C ASP A 19 -15.48 -18.03 -4.08
N TYR A 20 -14.53 -18.96 -3.99
CA TYR A 20 -13.16 -18.73 -4.44
C TYR A 20 -13.05 -18.56 -5.96
N LYS A 21 -13.84 -19.30 -6.74
CA LYS A 21 -13.92 -19.11 -8.20
C LYS A 21 -14.44 -17.71 -8.54
N CYS A 22 -15.47 -17.25 -7.85
CA CYS A 22 -16.01 -15.90 -8.01
C CYS A 22 -14.95 -14.85 -7.67
N PHE A 23 -14.27 -15.00 -6.54
CA PHE A 23 -13.17 -14.12 -6.11
C PHE A 23 -12.03 -14.02 -7.13
N VAL A 24 -11.53 -15.17 -7.63
CA VAL A 24 -10.45 -15.18 -8.64
C VAL A 24 -10.89 -14.53 -9.95
N SER A 25 -12.14 -14.77 -10.37
CA SER A 25 -12.71 -14.10 -11.55
C SER A 25 -12.77 -12.58 -11.36
N SER A 26 -13.25 -12.09 -10.22
CA SER A 26 -13.30 -10.65 -9.91
C SER A 26 -11.91 -10.01 -9.87
N LEU A 27 -10.88 -10.73 -9.40
CA LEU A 27 -9.49 -10.27 -9.47
C LEU A 27 -9.01 -10.13 -10.92
N SER A 28 -9.31 -11.12 -11.76
CA SER A 28 -8.84 -11.13 -13.16
C SER A 28 -9.47 -10.04 -14.02
N LEU A 29 -10.69 -9.61 -13.70
CA LEU A 29 -11.40 -8.55 -14.44
C LEU A 29 -10.99 -7.13 -14.02
N ALA A 30 -10.29 -6.98 -12.90
CA ALA A 30 -10.03 -5.68 -12.35
C ALA A 30 -8.78 -5.04 -12.96
N VAL A 31 -8.95 -3.85 -13.53
CA VAL A 31 -7.85 -3.05 -14.07
C VAL A 31 -7.36 -2.10 -12.97
N ILE A 32 -6.13 -2.30 -12.53
CA ILE A 32 -5.45 -1.41 -11.60
C ILE A 32 -4.56 -0.48 -12.43
N PRO A 33 -4.73 0.85 -12.32
CA PRO A 33 -3.95 1.80 -13.10
C PRO A 33 -2.49 1.76 -12.66
N TRP A 34 -1.59 1.90 -13.62
CA TRP A 34 -0.16 2.01 -13.37
C TRP A 34 0.28 3.47 -13.33
N THR A 35 -0.40 4.33 -14.09
CA THR A 35 -0.07 5.75 -14.22
C THR A 35 -1.14 6.64 -13.59
N VAL A 36 -0.75 7.88 -13.25
CA VAL A 36 -1.70 8.89 -12.77
C VAL A 36 -2.73 9.25 -13.85
N ALA A 37 -2.32 9.28 -15.12
CA ALA A 37 -3.22 9.57 -16.23
C ALA A 37 -4.33 8.50 -16.37
N GLU A 38 -3.98 7.22 -16.24
CA GLU A 38 -4.95 6.11 -16.22
C GLU A 38 -5.85 6.15 -14.98
N ALA A 39 -5.32 6.54 -13.82
CA ALA A 39 -6.13 6.69 -12.61
C ALA A 39 -7.10 7.87 -12.73
N GLN A 40 -6.72 8.95 -13.39
CA GLN A 40 -7.54 10.15 -13.56
C GLN A 40 -8.72 9.97 -14.51
N SER A 41 -8.71 8.94 -15.36
CA SER A 41 -9.82 8.65 -16.27
C SER A 41 -11.00 7.92 -15.59
N ASP A 42 -10.82 7.37 -14.39
CA ASP A 42 -11.87 6.71 -13.61
C ASP A 42 -12.10 7.46 -12.29
N SER A 43 -13.34 7.91 -12.08
CA SER A 43 -13.73 8.69 -10.91
C SER A 43 -13.44 7.96 -9.59
N LYS A 44 -13.53 6.63 -9.55
CA LYS A 44 -13.30 5.84 -8.34
C LYS A 44 -11.87 5.98 -7.82
N TRP A 45 -10.90 6.07 -8.74
CA TRP A 45 -9.49 6.27 -8.40
C TRP A 45 -9.22 7.73 -8.02
N VAL A 46 -9.83 8.68 -8.73
CA VAL A 46 -9.75 10.11 -8.39
C VAL A 46 -10.28 10.39 -6.97
N ASP A 47 -11.41 9.81 -6.62
CA ASP A 47 -12.02 10.00 -5.30
C ASP A 47 -11.14 9.38 -4.19
N ALA A 48 -10.58 8.19 -4.43
CA ALA A 48 -9.64 7.58 -3.50
C ALA A 48 -8.31 8.37 -3.37
N MET A 49 -7.84 9.02 -4.44
CA MET A 49 -6.69 9.92 -4.39
C MET A 49 -6.98 11.16 -3.54
N LYS A 50 -8.17 11.74 -3.66
CA LYS A 50 -8.61 12.87 -2.83
C LYS A 50 -8.69 12.48 -1.35
N GLU A 51 -9.28 11.32 -1.05
CA GLU A 51 -9.38 10.80 0.31
C GLU A 51 -7.99 10.66 0.97
N GLU A 52 -7.00 10.15 0.23
CA GLU A 52 -5.61 10.04 0.71
C GLU A 52 -4.99 11.44 0.96
N MET A 53 -5.16 12.40 0.05
CA MET A 53 -4.67 13.77 0.25
C MET A 53 -5.30 14.44 1.48
N GLU A 54 -6.60 14.26 1.67
CA GLU A 54 -7.33 14.77 2.84
C GLU A 54 -6.87 14.10 4.13
N ALA A 55 -6.62 12.79 4.10
CA ALA A 55 -6.08 12.06 5.26
C ALA A 55 -4.69 12.59 5.64
N LEU A 56 -3.80 12.78 4.67
CA LEU A 56 -2.48 13.36 4.91
C LEU A 56 -2.57 14.78 5.49
N ARG A 57 -3.48 15.61 4.96
CA ARG A 57 -3.72 16.96 5.48
C ARG A 57 -4.25 16.94 6.92
N ARG A 58 -5.20 16.04 7.23
CA ARG A 58 -5.76 15.88 8.58
C ARG A 58 -4.71 15.42 9.59
N ASN A 59 -3.79 14.56 9.19
CA ASN A 59 -2.73 14.07 10.06
C ASN A 59 -1.61 15.11 10.30
N MET A 60 -1.62 16.24 9.59
CA MET A 60 -0.60 17.30 9.68
C MET A 60 0.83 16.75 9.50
N THR A 61 1.00 15.72 8.67
CA THR A 61 2.30 15.04 8.47
C THR A 61 3.15 15.67 7.37
N TRP A 62 2.66 16.70 6.69
CA TRP A 62 3.33 17.34 5.56
C TRP A 62 2.92 18.80 5.43
N GLU A 63 3.80 19.60 4.86
CA GLU A 63 3.55 20.98 4.48
C GLU A 63 4.06 21.24 3.04
N VAL A 64 3.40 22.16 2.35
CA VAL A 64 3.87 22.61 1.03
C VAL A 64 4.93 23.67 1.26
N VAL A 65 6.18 23.33 0.97
CA VAL A 65 7.30 24.27 1.03
C VAL A 65 7.82 24.57 -0.37
N LYS A 66 8.41 25.76 -0.55
CA LYS A 66 9.21 26.03 -1.74
C LYS A 66 10.47 25.16 -1.69
N ILE A 67 10.87 24.65 -2.84
CA ILE A 67 12.07 23.81 -2.96
C ILE A 67 13.29 24.69 -2.59
N PRO A 68 14.08 24.33 -1.57
CA PRO A 68 15.32 25.02 -1.29
C PRO A 68 16.36 24.64 -2.37
N GLU A 69 17.00 25.63 -3.00
CA GLU A 69 18.11 25.38 -3.92
C GLU A 69 19.41 25.13 -3.12
N PRO A 70 20.28 24.17 -3.48
CA PRO A 70 20.13 23.06 -4.43
C PRO A 70 19.81 21.74 -3.70
N ALA A 71 18.54 21.47 -3.41
CA ALA A 71 18.15 20.24 -2.70
C ALA A 71 17.93 19.04 -3.64
N HIS A 72 18.44 17.87 -3.23
CA HIS A 72 18.06 16.60 -3.84
C HIS A 72 16.66 16.22 -3.35
N LEU A 73 15.68 16.21 -4.26
CA LEU A 73 14.30 15.86 -3.91
C LEU A 73 14.06 14.36 -4.04
N VAL A 74 13.55 13.77 -2.96
CA VAL A 74 13.01 12.40 -2.99
C VAL A 74 11.68 12.43 -3.72
N GLY A 75 11.62 11.77 -4.87
CA GLY A 75 10.37 11.67 -5.63
C GLY A 75 9.30 10.88 -4.88
N SER A 76 8.04 11.07 -5.27
CA SER A 76 6.90 10.30 -4.76
C SER A 76 6.26 9.44 -5.87
N LYS A 77 5.43 8.48 -5.48
CA LYS A 77 4.65 7.63 -6.38
C LYS A 77 3.28 7.33 -5.76
N TRP A 78 2.25 7.33 -6.60
CA TRP A 78 0.94 6.81 -6.25
C TRP A 78 0.89 5.28 -6.39
N VAL A 79 0.39 4.61 -5.36
CA VAL A 79 0.21 3.15 -5.33
C VAL A 79 -1.28 2.85 -5.23
N TYR A 80 -1.78 2.12 -6.23
CA TYR A 80 -3.19 1.76 -6.37
C TYR A 80 -3.42 0.30 -5.97
N THR A 81 -4.50 0.03 -5.26
CA THR A 81 -4.87 -1.33 -4.86
C THR A 81 -6.38 -1.42 -4.69
N ILE A 82 -6.99 -2.50 -5.16
CA ILE A 82 -8.40 -2.79 -4.87
C ILE A 82 -8.47 -3.73 -3.67
N LYS A 83 -9.34 -3.41 -2.71
CA LYS A 83 -9.68 -4.28 -1.59
C LYS A 83 -10.99 -4.96 -1.89
N TYR A 84 -11.03 -6.27 -1.69
CA TYR A 84 -12.18 -7.11 -1.98
C TYR A 84 -12.70 -7.73 -0.69
N LYS A 85 -14.02 -7.92 -0.63
CA LYS A 85 -14.66 -8.73 0.40
C LYS A 85 -14.37 -10.22 0.16
N ALA A 86 -14.62 -11.05 1.16
CA ALA A 86 -14.45 -12.50 1.05
C ALA A 86 -15.21 -13.12 -0.16
N TYR A 87 -16.33 -12.52 -0.53
CA TYR A 87 -17.18 -12.95 -1.65
C TYR A 87 -16.72 -12.42 -3.02
N GLY A 88 -15.59 -11.71 -3.12
CA GLY A 88 -15.07 -11.20 -4.40
C GLY A 88 -15.64 -9.85 -4.85
N SER A 89 -16.62 -9.28 -4.16
CA SER A 89 -17.07 -7.92 -4.43
C SER A 89 -16.04 -6.89 -3.98
N VAL A 90 -15.93 -5.78 -4.72
CA VAL A 90 -15.05 -4.67 -4.35
C VAL A 90 -15.55 -4.06 -3.03
N GLU A 91 -14.67 -4.05 -2.03
CA GLU A 91 -14.90 -3.38 -0.76
C GLU A 91 -14.54 -1.90 -0.86
N ARG A 92 -13.34 -1.59 -1.35
CA ARG A 92 -12.88 -0.22 -1.56
C ARG A 92 -11.70 -0.10 -2.51
N TYR A 93 -11.55 1.06 -3.12
CA TYR A 93 -10.36 1.47 -3.85
C TYR A 93 -9.41 2.11 -2.86
N LYS A 94 -8.22 1.51 -2.70
CA LYS A 94 -7.20 2.00 -1.77
C LYS A 94 -6.07 2.62 -2.58
N VAL A 95 -5.78 3.87 -2.26
CA VAL A 95 -4.67 4.62 -2.85
C VAL A 95 -3.72 5.03 -1.75
N ARG A 96 -2.42 5.08 -2.06
CA ARG A 96 -1.39 5.62 -1.17
C ARG A 96 -0.42 6.50 -1.93
N LEU A 97 -0.05 7.64 -1.34
CA LEU A 97 1.08 8.43 -1.80
C LEU A 97 2.32 8.05 -1.00
N VAL A 98 3.34 7.49 -1.67
CA VAL A 98 4.55 7.02 -1.01
C VAL A 98 5.78 7.72 -1.57
N ALA A 99 6.76 7.98 -0.70
CA ALA A 99 8.09 8.39 -1.13
C ALA A 99 8.80 7.24 -1.84
N LYS A 100 9.63 7.56 -2.84
CA LYS A 100 10.52 6.62 -3.52
C LYS A 100 11.72 6.35 -2.61
N GLY A 101 11.51 5.57 -1.55
CA GLY A 101 12.53 5.32 -0.52
C GLY A 101 13.86 4.78 -1.07
N PHE A 102 13.86 4.10 -2.21
CA PHE A 102 15.08 3.63 -2.86
C PHE A 102 16.01 4.76 -3.35
N SER A 103 15.51 6.00 -3.47
CA SER A 103 16.33 7.18 -3.79
C SER A 103 16.77 7.95 -2.55
N GLN A 104 16.42 7.52 -1.34
CA GLN A 104 16.81 8.20 -0.09
C GLN A 104 18.25 7.90 0.28
N LYS A 105 18.95 8.90 0.83
CA LYS A 105 20.32 8.80 1.34
C LYS A 105 20.37 8.97 2.85
N TYR A 106 21.03 8.03 3.53
CA TYR A 106 21.28 8.13 4.97
C TYR A 106 22.11 9.38 5.29
N GLY A 107 21.74 10.08 6.37
CA GLY A 107 22.39 11.32 6.79
C GLY A 107 21.97 12.57 5.99
N ILE A 108 21.15 12.40 4.95
CA ILE A 108 20.58 13.51 4.16
C ILE A 108 19.05 13.47 4.29
N ASP A 109 18.42 12.39 3.84
CA ASP A 109 16.96 12.27 3.78
C ASP A 109 16.36 11.60 5.03
N TYR A 110 17.17 10.81 5.74
CA TYR A 110 16.78 10.16 6.99
C TYR A 110 17.99 9.92 7.90
N LEU A 111 17.75 9.96 9.21
CA LEU A 111 18.76 9.72 10.25
C LEU A 111 18.67 8.33 10.85
N GLU A 112 17.51 7.69 10.81
CA GLU A 112 17.29 6.33 11.35
C GLU A 112 16.33 5.55 10.46
N THR A 113 16.58 4.26 10.29
CA THR A 113 15.79 3.39 9.39
C THR A 113 14.60 2.73 10.07
N PHE A 114 14.51 2.78 11.40
CA PHE A 114 13.50 2.05 12.17
C PHE A 114 12.53 3.02 12.85
N ALA A 115 11.27 2.95 12.45
CA ALA A 115 10.21 3.43 13.34
C ALA A 115 10.24 2.56 14.62
N PRO A 116 10.13 3.13 15.84
CA PRO A 116 10.10 2.36 17.06
C PRO A 116 8.82 1.51 17.11
N VAL A 117 8.91 0.26 16.67
CA VAL A 117 7.80 -0.70 16.77
C VAL A 117 7.88 -1.39 18.11
N ALA A 118 6.90 -1.10 18.98
CA ALA A 118 6.78 -1.77 20.27
C ALA A 118 6.57 -3.28 20.07
N LYS A 119 7.48 -4.09 20.63
CA LYS A 119 7.33 -5.55 20.63
C LYS A 119 6.30 -5.94 21.70
N MET A 120 5.31 -6.75 21.31
CA MET A 120 4.25 -7.19 22.22
C MET A 120 4.80 -7.92 23.46
N LYS A 121 5.95 -8.60 23.33
CA LYS A 121 6.66 -9.22 24.45
C LYS A 121 7.10 -8.17 25.48
N THR A 122 7.69 -7.06 25.04
CA THR A 122 8.09 -5.95 25.91
C THR A 122 6.89 -5.32 26.60
N VAL A 123 5.79 -5.09 25.87
CA VAL A 123 4.54 -4.56 26.44
C VAL A 123 4.00 -5.46 27.55
N ARG A 124 3.98 -6.78 27.32
CA ARG A 124 3.53 -7.76 28.34
C ARG A 124 4.39 -7.73 29.59
N VAL A 125 5.71 -7.67 29.46
CA VAL A 125 6.64 -7.59 30.61
C VAL A 125 6.37 -6.33 31.43
N VAL A 126 6.23 -5.18 30.78
CA VAL A 126 5.92 -3.90 31.46
C VAL A 126 4.59 -3.98 32.19
N MET A 127 3.54 -4.54 31.57
CA MET A 127 2.25 -4.76 32.22
C MET A 127 2.35 -5.68 33.45
N SER A 128 3.07 -6.81 33.33
CA SER A 128 3.29 -7.72 34.46
C SER A 128 3.98 -7.03 35.62
N LEU A 129 5.02 -6.23 35.36
CA LEU A 129 5.73 -5.46 36.39
C LEU A 129 4.84 -4.40 37.05
N ALA A 130 3.97 -3.74 36.28
CA ALA A 130 3.06 -2.72 36.80
C ALA A 130 1.97 -3.29 37.72
N VAL A 131 1.49 -4.51 37.45
CA VAL A 131 0.47 -5.20 38.25
C VAL A 131 1.06 -5.86 39.51
N MET A 132 2.36 -6.15 39.52
CA MET A 132 3.06 -6.66 40.72
C MET A 132 3.33 -5.58 41.78
N LYS A 133 2.81 -4.37 41.58
CA LYS A 133 2.90 -3.25 42.52
C LYS A 133 1.50 -2.92 43.06
#